data_AF-A0A7W6DBH4-F1
#
_entry.id   AF-A0A7W6DBH4-F1
#
_cell.length_a   1.000
_cell.length_b   1.000
_cell.length_c   1.000
_cell.angle_alpha   90.00
_cell.angle_beta   90.00
_cell.angle_gamma   90.00
#
_symmetry.space_group_name_H-M   'P 1'
#
loop_
_entity.id
_entity.type
_entity.pdbx_description
1 polymer ?
#
loop_
_entity_poly.entity_id
_entity_poly.type
_entity_poly.pdbx_seq_one_letter_code
_entity_poly.pdbx_strand_id
1 'polypeptide(L)'
;MKATVAGFRSGARLLIAAGALATLPVIMPIPAMAATPAWFASPYNYVVLDQDVRVALTEFGRNLGLPVVLSDAVTGRVRGRIEAKTAGEFMDRLTDTNGLTWYFDGSVLHVSADKEFVTRVIDAGRLRGDVVASEMRELGLADERFSLRAARNGNVITVSGPPAYINVVGQLVERMQPEPVVIGDDPRVRVFRGGVMTEVVSAGPADNHQSGSDRENADRKERVARP
;
A
#
# COMPACT_ATOMS: atom_id res chain seq x y z
N MET A 1 -90.12 22.86 29.32
CA MET A 1 -91.19 22.72 28.32
C MET A 1 -90.66 21.97 27.10
N LYS A 2 -91.28 20.82 26.80
CA LYS A 2 -91.40 20.05 25.54
C LYS A 2 -90.47 20.44 24.38
N ALA A 3 -89.54 19.57 23.98
CA ALA A 3 -89.67 18.48 22.98
C ALA A 3 -89.47 18.96 21.53
N THR A 4 -88.51 18.38 20.80
CA THR A 4 -88.46 18.34 19.32
C THR A 4 -87.53 17.20 18.91
N VAL A 5 -88.09 16.03 18.60
CA VAL A 5 -88.31 15.43 17.26
C VAL A 5 -87.21 14.43 16.89
N ALA A 6 -87.69 13.22 16.65
CA ALA A 6 -87.00 12.07 16.12
C ALA A 6 -86.82 12.15 14.59
N GLY A 7 -85.81 11.44 14.09
CA GLY A 7 -86.02 10.52 12.98
C GLY A 7 -85.36 10.88 11.64
N PHE A 8 -84.75 9.82 11.09
CA PHE A 8 -84.42 9.57 9.67
C PHE A 8 -83.08 10.12 9.15
N ARG A 9 -82.14 9.22 8.79
CA ARG A 9 -81.92 8.80 7.40
C ARG A 9 -80.80 7.75 7.26
N SER A 10 -81.06 6.83 6.34
CA SER A 10 -80.28 5.68 5.89
C SER A 10 -79.00 6.01 5.11
N GLY A 11 -78.16 4.98 4.96
CA GLY A 11 -77.12 4.84 3.92
C GLY A 11 -75.70 4.97 4.47
N ALA A 12 -74.68 4.21 4.08
CA ALA A 12 -74.54 3.17 3.07
C ALA A 12 -73.26 2.38 3.45
N ARG A 13 -73.23 1.08 3.14
CA ARG A 13 -72.05 0.21 3.29
C ARG A 13 -70.99 0.60 2.24
N LEU A 14 -69.76 0.87 2.66
CA LEU A 14 -68.62 1.05 1.75
C LEU A 14 -67.57 -0.05 2.01
N LEU A 15 -67.24 -0.74 0.91
CA LEU A 15 -66.33 -1.88 0.80
C LEU A 15 -64.85 -1.46 1.02
N ILE A 16 -64.10 -2.30 1.71
CA ILE A 16 -62.66 -2.19 1.93
C ILE A 16 -61.92 -2.70 0.68
N ALA A 17 -61.13 -1.86 0.04
CA ALA A 17 -60.15 -2.26 -0.98
C ALA A 17 -58.79 -2.50 -0.31
N ALA A 18 -58.28 -3.72 -0.38
CA ALA A 18 -56.98 -4.12 0.16
C ALA A 18 -55.85 -3.77 -0.82
N GLY A 19 -54.92 -2.91 -0.41
CA GLY A 19 -53.69 -2.62 -1.12
C GLY A 19 -52.59 -3.61 -0.77
N ALA A 20 -52.09 -4.35 -1.76
CA ALA A 20 -50.92 -5.21 -1.63
C ALA A 20 -49.66 -4.41 -2.01
N LEU A 21 -48.89 -3.98 -1.00
CA LEU A 21 -47.62 -3.27 -1.18
C LEU A 21 -46.47 -4.28 -1.13
N ALA A 22 -45.88 -4.58 -2.28
CA ALA A 22 -44.71 -5.46 -2.39
C ALA A 22 -43.47 -4.78 -1.78
N THR A 23 -42.93 -5.36 -0.72
CA THR A 23 -41.71 -4.88 -0.06
C THR A 23 -40.47 -5.46 -0.74
N LEU A 24 -39.75 -4.63 -1.50
CA LEU A 24 -38.40 -4.97 -1.97
C LEU A 24 -37.43 -4.91 -0.78
N PRO A 25 -36.60 -5.94 -0.55
CA PRO A 25 -35.57 -5.89 0.48
C PRO A 25 -34.52 -4.85 0.06
N VAL A 26 -34.45 -3.75 0.83
CA VAL A 26 -33.35 -2.79 0.74
C VAL A 26 -32.11 -3.49 1.27
N ILE A 27 -31.23 -3.92 0.36
CA ILE A 27 -29.87 -4.32 0.72
C ILE A 27 -29.14 -3.04 1.11
N MET A 28 -29.13 -2.71 2.40
CA MET A 28 -28.25 -1.66 2.90
C MET A 28 -26.81 -2.13 2.74
N PRO A 29 -25.93 -1.35 2.08
CA PRO A 29 -24.51 -1.64 2.11
C PRO A 29 -24.03 -1.52 3.55
N ILE A 30 -23.52 -2.62 4.11
CA ILE A 30 -22.84 -2.59 5.40
C ILE A 30 -21.59 -1.71 5.18
N PRO A 31 -21.43 -0.60 5.91
CA PRO A 31 -20.19 0.16 5.83
C PRO A 31 -19.05 -0.78 6.23
N ALA A 32 -18.10 -0.99 5.33
CA ALA A 32 -16.83 -1.61 5.67
C ALA A 32 -16.10 -0.63 6.59
N MET A 33 -16.37 -0.72 7.90
CA MET A 33 -15.50 -0.09 8.89
C MET A 33 -14.10 -0.64 8.64
N ALA A 34 -13.11 0.25 8.54
CA ALA A 34 -11.73 -0.18 8.58
C ALA A 34 -11.57 -1.06 9.83
N ALA A 35 -11.29 -2.35 9.60
CA ALA A 35 -11.40 -3.35 10.65
C ALA A 35 -10.44 -2.97 11.77
N THR A 36 -11.00 -2.65 12.95
CA THR A 36 -10.17 -2.42 14.13
C THR A 36 -9.27 -3.65 14.33
N PRO A 37 -7.95 -3.49 14.51
CA PRO A 37 -7.05 -4.63 14.57
C PRO A 37 -7.50 -5.63 15.65
N ALA A 38 -7.37 -6.93 15.39
CA ALA A 38 -7.83 -7.96 16.33
C ALA A 38 -7.20 -7.83 17.74
N TRP A 39 -5.95 -7.36 17.79
CA TRP A 39 -5.25 -7.11 19.05
C TRP A 39 -5.87 -5.96 19.85
N PHE A 40 -6.55 -5.01 19.23
CA PHE A 40 -7.04 -3.79 19.87
C PHE A 40 -8.05 -4.09 21.00
N ALA A 41 -8.91 -5.09 20.81
CA ALA A 41 -9.88 -5.52 21.81
C ALA A 41 -9.34 -6.55 22.82
N SER A 42 -8.07 -6.96 22.70
CA SER A 42 -7.50 -7.99 23.57
C SER A 42 -7.38 -7.51 25.01
N PRO A 43 -7.70 -8.34 26.03
CA PRO A 43 -7.48 -8.00 27.43
C PRO A 43 -5.99 -7.72 27.69
N TYR A 44 -5.69 -6.64 28.41
CA TYR A 44 -4.30 -6.21 28.61
C TYR A 44 -4.07 -5.64 30.01
N ASN A 45 -3.63 -6.50 30.93
CA ASN A 45 -3.35 -6.13 32.32
C ASN A 45 -1.87 -5.81 32.52
N TYR A 46 -1.43 -4.69 31.94
CA TYR A 46 -0.07 -4.18 32.13
C TYR A 46 -0.13 -2.75 32.68
N VAL A 47 0.77 -2.46 33.61
CA VAL A 47 0.84 -1.16 34.26
C VAL A 47 2.23 -0.58 34.00
N VAL A 48 2.25 0.61 33.41
CA VAL A 48 3.48 1.38 33.24
C VAL A 48 3.56 2.45 34.33
N LEU A 49 4.71 2.51 34.99
CA LEU A 49 5.03 3.53 36.00
C LEU A 49 6.44 4.05 35.77
N ASP A 50 6.57 5.34 35.43
CA ASP A 50 7.84 6.04 35.26
C ASP A 50 8.85 5.30 34.35
N GLN A 51 8.38 4.81 33.20
CA GLN A 51 9.17 3.98 32.28
C GLN A 51 9.48 4.73 30.99
N ASP A 52 10.65 4.44 30.41
CA ASP A 52 10.96 4.88 29.06
C ASP A 52 9.89 4.40 28.06
N VAL A 53 9.39 5.31 27.23
CA VAL A 53 8.25 5.04 26.34
C VAL A 53 8.60 3.97 25.28
N ARG A 54 9.85 3.95 24.84
CA ARG A 54 10.36 3.00 23.84
C ARG A 54 10.37 1.59 24.43
N VAL A 55 10.79 1.46 25.69
CA VAL A 55 10.73 0.19 26.42
C VAL A 55 9.27 -0.25 26.61
N ALA A 56 8.38 0.64 27.03
CA ALA A 56 6.96 0.30 27.23
C ALA A 56 6.28 -0.20 25.93
N LEU A 57 6.55 0.44 24.79
CA LEU A 57 6.04 0.02 23.48
C LEU A 57 6.64 -1.30 22.99
N THR A 58 7.93 -1.52 23.27
CA THR A 58 8.59 -2.79 22.93
C THR A 58 8.00 -3.95 23.73
N GLU A 59 7.79 -3.76 25.03
CA GLU A 59 7.14 -4.74 25.91
C GLU A 59 5.69 -4.99 25.51
N PHE A 60 4.95 -3.94 25.11
CA PHE A 60 3.60 -4.08 24.56
C PHE A 60 3.57 -5.03 23.35
N GLY A 61 4.46 -4.80 22.38
CA GLY A 61 4.62 -5.69 21.23
C GLY A 61 4.93 -7.13 21.63
N ARG A 62 5.91 -7.30 22.52
CA ARG A 62 6.32 -8.62 23.03
C ARG A 62 5.18 -9.37 23.71
N ASN A 63 4.39 -8.69 24.53
CA ASN A 63 3.28 -9.27 25.29
C ASN A 63 2.13 -9.74 24.37
N LEU A 64 1.91 -9.07 23.24
CA LEU A 64 0.85 -9.38 22.28
C LEU A 64 1.34 -10.21 21.09
N GLY A 65 2.64 -10.51 21.00
CA GLY A 65 3.24 -11.18 19.83
C GLY A 65 3.19 -10.32 18.56
N LEU A 66 3.19 -8.99 18.72
CA LEU A 66 3.10 -8.03 17.62
C LEU A 66 4.49 -7.46 17.31
N PRO A 67 4.94 -7.50 16.05
CA PRO A 67 6.10 -6.73 15.61
C PRO A 67 5.83 -5.23 15.79
N VAL A 68 6.77 -4.52 16.42
CA VAL A 68 6.68 -3.07 16.66
C VAL A 68 7.89 -2.38 16.05
N VAL A 69 7.64 -1.35 15.24
CA VAL A 69 8.66 -0.47 14.66
C VAL A 69 8.46 0.94 15.21
N LEU A 70 9.52 1.50 15.78
CA LEU A 70 9.51 2.80 16.43
C LEU A 70 10.38 3.77 15.63
N SER A 71 9.83 4.93 15.27
CA SER A 71 10.63 5.99 14.65
C SER A 71 11.72 6.46 15.62
N ASP A 72 12.81 7.02 15.08
CA ASP A 72 13.89 7.59 15.90
C ASP A 72 13.43 8.78 16.72
N ALA A 73 12.34 9.44 16.33
CA ALA A 73 11.76 10.55 17.07
C ALA A 73 10.93 10.10 18.30
N VAL A 74 10.57 8.81 18.40
CA VAL A 74 9.91 8.24 19.59
C VAL A 74 10.90 8.25 20.75
N THR A 75 10.75 9.22 21.63
CA THR A 75 11.62 9.46 22.79
C THR A 75 10.80 9.97 23.96
N GLY A 76 11.35 9.88 25.17
CA GLY A 76 10.74 10.40 26.38
C GLY A 76 10.36 9.31 27.38
N ARG A 77 9.71 9.74 28.46
CA ARG A 77 9.35 8.89 29.59
C ARG A 77 7.87 9.04 29.87
N VAL A 78 7.20 7.91 30.11
CA VAL A 78 5.82 7.87 30.58
C VAL A 78 5.79 8.43 31.99
N ARG A 79 5.15 9.58 32.17
CA ARG A 79 5.00 10.21 33.49
C ARG A 79 3.67 9.79 34.10
N GLY A 80 3.73 9.25 35.31
CA GLY A 80 2.54 8.75 36.00
C GLY A 80 2.26 7.28 35.72
N ARG A 81 1.01 6.88 35.97
CA ARG A 81 0.55 5.50 35.88
C ARG A 81 -0.37 5.34 34.67
N ILE A 82 -0.02 4.44 33.77
CA ILE A 82 -0.91 4.03 32.67
C ILE A 82 -1.35 2.60 32.94
N GLU A 83 -2.67 2.42 33.00
CA GLU A 83 -3.35 1.13 33.07
C GLU A 83 -4.60 1.20 32.20
N ALA A 84 -5.01 0.05 31.67
CA ALA A 84 -6.17 -0.08 30.80
C ALA A 84 -6.74 -1.50 30.92
N LYS A 85 -7.95 -1.71 30.40
CA LYS A 85 -8.55 -3.06 30.35
C LYS A 85 -8.23 -3.78 29.05
N THR A 86 -8.03 -3.03 27.98
CA THR A 86 -7.73 -3.56 26.64
C THR A 86 -6.41 -3.01 26.11
N ALA A 87 -5.80 -3.75 25.19
CA ALA A 87 -4.57 -3.35 24.53
C ALA A 87 -4.73 -2.07 23.71
N GLY A 88 -5.87 -1.88 23.07
CA GLY A 88 -6.20 -0.65 22.34
C GLY A 88 -6.29 0.56 23.25
N GLU A 89 -7.03 0.45 24.37
CA GLU A 89 -7.12 1.54 25.35
C GLU A 89 -5.74 1.87 25.96
N PHE A 90 -4.92 0.84 26.23
CA PHE A 90 -3.55 1.06 26.69
C PHE A 90 -2.72 1.81 25.65
N MET A 91 -2.76 1.38 24.38
CA MET A 91 -2.02 2.00 23.29
C MET A 91 -2.44 3.45 23.12
N ASP A 92 -3.73 3.73 23.02
CA ASP A 92 -4.25 5.09 22.84
C ASP A 92 -3.83 6.00 23.99
N ARG A 93 -3.98 5.57 25.25
CA ARG A 93 -3.55 6.36 26.41
C ARG A 93 -2.04 6.61 26.41
N LEU A 94 -1.25 5.59 26.08
CA LEU A 94 0.20 5.68 26.02
C LEU A 94 0.64 6.64 24.93
N THR A 95 0.02 6.60 23.75
CA THR A 95 0.39 7.48 22.65
C THR A 95 -0.08 8.91 22.88
N ASP A 96 -1.32 9.10 23.36
CA ASP A 96 -1.90 10.43 23.62
C ASP A 96 -1.12 11.19 24.69
N THR A 97 -0.73 10.52 25.78
CA THR A 97 0.00 11.15 26.90
C THR A 97 1.44 11.52 26.51
N ASN A 98 2.00 10.85 25.51
CA ASN A 98 3.39 10.99 25.11
C ASN A 98 3.58 11.75 23.78
N GLY A 99 2.50 12.24 23.16
CA GLY A 99 2.56 12.97 21.89
C GLY A 99 3.03 12.08 20.73
N LEU A 100 2.49 10.86 20.68
CA LEU A 100 2.79 9.85 19.68
C LEU A 100 1.52 9.50 18.90
N THR A 101 1.74 8.97 17.69
CA THR A 101 0.69 8.40 16.85
C THR A 101 1.12 7.01 16.40
N TRP A 102 0.15 6.11 16.22
CA TRP A 102 0.40 4.73 15.82
C TRP A 102 -0.36 4.38 14.55
N TYR A 103 0.19 3.48 13.73
CA TYR A 103 -0.43 2.95 12.53
C TYR A 103 -0.16 1.45 12.43
N PHE A 104 -1.19 0.65 12.11
CA PHE A 104 -1.05 -0.79 11.92
C PHE A 104 -1.35 -1.13 10.47
N ASP A 105 -0.38 -1.75 9.78
CA ASP A 105 -0.49 -2.13 8.37
C ASP A 105 -1.10 -3.53 8.15
N GLY A 106 -1.69 -4.12 9.20
CA GLY A 106 -2.18 -5.50 9.19
C GLY A 106 -1.17 -6.52 9.72
N SER A 107 0.13 -6.19 9.77
CA SER A 107 1.19 -7.08 10.23
C SER A 107 2.11 -6.47 11.29
N VAL A 108 2.48 -5.20 11.12
CA VAL A 108 3.44 -4.48 11.95
C VAL A 108 2.78 -3.25 12.54
N LEU A 109 3.01 -3.01 13.82
CA LEU A 109 2.62 -1.78 14.49
C LEU A 109 3.74 -0.75 14.37
N HIS A 110 3.47 0.33 13.67
CA HIS A 110 4.35 1.47 13.52
C HIS A 110 3.98 2.55 14.52
N VAL A 111 4.95 3.09 15.22
CA VAL A 111 4.74 4.22 16.14
C VAL A 111 5.72 5.34 15.80
N SER A 112 5.20 6.56 15.72
CA SER A 112 5.92 7.78 15.40
C SER A 112 5.53 8.91 16.35
N ALA A 113 6.34 9.94 16.45
CA ALA A 113 5.96 11.14 17.20
C ALA A 113 4.93 11.96 16.40
N ASP A 114 4.00 12.64 17.09
CA ASP A 114 2.95 13.45 16.44
C ASP A 114 3.52 14.55 15.55
N LYS A 115 4.69 15.08 15.91
CA LYS A 115 5.43 16.08 15.10
C LYS A 115 5.88 15.55 13.74
N GLU A 116 5.86 14.23 13.52
CA GLU A 116 6.16 13.60 12.24
C GLU A 116 4.91 13.46 11.35
N PHE A 117 3.74 13.85 11.85
CA PHE A 117 2.53 13.91 11.04
C PHE A 117 2.70 14.96 9.94
N VAL A 118 2.66 14.51 8.68
CA VAL A 118 2.87 15.38 7.53
C VAL A 118 1.84 15.13 6.45
N THR A 119 1.66 16.12 5.59
CA THR A 119 0.91 15.97 4.35
C THR A 119 1.87 15.90 3.19
N ARG A 120 1.73 14.88 2.35
CA ARG A 120 2.49 14.71 1.11
C ARG A 120 1.58 14.55 -0.09
N VAL A 121 2.07 15.03 -1.22
CA VAL A 121 1.46 14.83 -2.53
C VAL A 121 2.26 13.75 -3.23
N ILE A 122 1.59 12.70 -3.69
CA ILE A 122 2.17 11.55 -4.40
C ILE A 122 1.59 11.54 -5.82
N ASP A 123 2.48 11.45 -6.82
CA ASP A 123 2.08 11.23 -8.20
C ASP A 123 1.74 9.74 -8.38
N ALA A 124 0.49 9.47 -8.78
CA ALA A 124 0.02 8.13 -9.09
C ALA A 124 0.48 7.67 -10.49
N GLY A 125 1.16 8.52 -11.25
CA GLY A 125 1.71 8.22 -12.57
C GLY A 125 0.60 7.95 -13.57
N ARG A 126 0.53 6.71 -14.07
CA ARG A 126 -0.51 6.27 -15.01
C ARG A 126 -1.78 5.78 -14.31
N LEU A 127 -1.75 5.65 -12.99
CA LEU A 127 -2.89 5.22 -12.19
C LEU A 127 -3.80 6.39 -11.88
N ARG A 128 -5.07 6.06 -11.62
CA ARG A 128 -5.97 7.02 -10.99
C ARG A 128 -5.89 6.89 -9.48
N GLY A 129 -5.84 8.03 -8.78
CA GLY A 129 -5.71 8.08 -7.33
C GLY A 129 -6.90 7.46 -6.58
N ASP A 130 -8.10 7.44 -7.18
CA ASP A 130 -9.27 6.78 -6.62
C ASP A 130 -9.16 5.25 -6.61
N VAL A 131 -8.44 4.68 -7.59
CA VAL A 131 -8.13 3.25 -7.63
C VAL A 131 -7.20 2.88 -6.47
N VAL A 132 -6.14 3.66 -6.25
CA VAL A 132 -5.21 3.46 -5.12
C VAL A 132 -5.92 3.61 -3.78
N ALA A 133 -6.79 4.61 -3.63
CA ALA A 133 -7.55 4.81 -2.40
C ALA A 133 -8.60 3.71 -2.14
N SER A 134 -9.09 3.06 -3.19
CA SER A 134 -9.98 1.90 -3.04
C SER A 134 -9.19 0.66 -2.65
N GLU A 135 -8.06 0.42 -3.29
CA GLU A 135 -7.15 -0.68 -2.95
C GLU A 135 -6.68 -0.60 -1.48
N MET A 136 -6.28 0.58 -0.99
CA MET A 136 -5.93 0.77 0.43
C MET A 136 -7.04 0.33 1.39
N ARG A 137 -8.30 0.58 1.05
CA ARG A 137 -9.46 0.18 1.87
C ARG A 137 -9.74 -1.31 1.76
N GLU A 138 -9.67 -1.86 0.56
CA GLU A 138 -9.90 -3.28 0.29
C GLU A 138 -8.86 -4.18 0.97
N LEU A 139 -7.59 -3.74 1.00
CA LEU A 139 -6.51 -4.43 1.71
C LEU A 139 -6.53 -4.19 3.23
N GLY A 140 -7.43 -3.36 3.75
CA GLY A 140 -7.47 -3.02 5.18
C GLY A 140 -6.28 -2.18 5.65
N LEU A 141 -5.56 -1.53 4.73
CA LEU A 141 -4.40 -0.67 5.01
C LEU A 141 -4.81 0.77 5.32
N ALA A 142 -6.04 1.18 4.95
CA ALA A 142 -6.59 2.49 5.26
C ALA A 142 -6.93 2.60 6.75
N ASP A 143 -6.59 3.75 7.35
CA ASP A 143 -6.95 4.10 8.72
C ASP A 143 -7.76 5.41 8.68
N GLU A 144 -8.92 5.41 9.36
CA GLU A 144 -9.85 6.53 9.37
C GLU A 144 -9.28 7.80 10.04
N ARG A 145 -8.25 7.63 10.89
CA ARG A 145 -7.56 8.76 11.53
C ARG A 145 -6.69 9.54 10.54
N PHE A 146 -6.40 8.98 9.37
CA PHE A 146 -5.53 9.56 8.35
C PHE A 146 -6.29 9.93 7.08
N SER A 147 -5.76 10.90 6.32
CA SER A 147 -6.41 11.35 5.08
C SER A 147 -5.72 10.76 3.86
N LEU A 148 -6.51 10.21 2.94
CA LEU A 148 -6.08 9.78 1.62
C LEU A 148 -7.08 10.30 0.59
N ARG A 149 -6.68 11.30 -0.21
CA ARG A 149 -7.58 12.00 -1.15
C ARG A 149 -6.99 12.07 -2.55
N ALA A 150 -7.73 11.57 -3.52
CA ALA A 150 -7.40 11.74 -4.94
C ALA A 150 -7.76 13.15 -5.42
N ALA A 151 -6.88 13.76 -6.22
CA ALA A 151 -7.16 15.02 -6.89
C ALA A 151 -8.12 14.83 -8.08
N ARG A 152 -8.85 15.89 -8.45
CA ARG A 152 -9.86 15.85 -9.52
C ARG A 152 -9.28 15.53 -10.90
N ASN A 153 -8.02 15.87 -11.14
CA ASN A 153 -7.29 15.56 -12.37
C ASN A 153 -6.86 14.09 -12.47
N GLY A 154 -7.09 13.29 -11.42
CA GLY A 154 -7.03 11.83 -11.45
C GLY A 154 -5.69 11.23 -11.11
N ASN A 155 -4.56 11.84 -11.45
CA ASN A 155 -3.23 11.22 -11.29
C ASN A 155 -2.46 11.65 -10.04
N VAL A 156 -3.06 12.44 -9.14
CA VAL A 156 -2.38 12.94 -7.94
C VAL A 156 -3.15 12.52 -6.70
N ILE A 157 -2.41 12.13 -5.65
CA ILE A 157 -2.96 11.72 -4.36
C ILE A 157 -2.36 12.62 -3.28
N THR A 158 -3.21 13.18 -2.41
CA THR A 158 -2.79 13.84 -1.19
C THR A 158 -2.98 12.90 -0.01
N VAL A 159 -1.90 12.67 0.74
CA VAL A 159 -1.86 11.79 1.89
C VAL A 159 -1.48 12.61 3.12
N SER A 160 -2.22 12.49 4.22
CA SER A 160 -1.90 13.12 5.50
C SER A 160 -1.87 12.05 6.58
N GLY A 161 -0.71 11.85 7.21
CA GLY A 161 -0.53 10.79 8.19
C GLY A 161 0.90 10.69 8.73
N PRO A 162 1.18 9.69 9.57
CA PRO A 162 2.53 9.38 10.01
C PRO A 162 3.40 8.88 8.85
N PRO A 163 4.74 8.94 8.97
CA PRO A 163 5.66 8.52 7.91
C PRO A 163 5.41 7.09 7.41
N ALA A 164 5.09 6.16 8.31
CA ALA A 164 4.79 4.77 7.94
C ALA A 164 3.57 4.65 7.02
N TYR A 165 2.49 5.38 7.29
CA TYR A 165 1.29 5.38 6.46
C TYR A 165 1.58 5.91 5.05
N ILE A 166 2.33 7.01 4.96
CA ILE A 166 2.74 7.61 3.69
C ILE A 166 3.61 6.65 2.87
N ASN A 167 4.51 5.93 3.55
CA ASN A 167 5.37 4.93 2.90
C ASN A 167 4.56 3.76 2.34
N VAL A 168 3.56 3.25 3.09
CA VAL A 168 2.66 2.19 2.60
C VAL A 168 1.90 2.65 1.36
N VAL A 169 1.35 3.86 1.36
CA VAL A 169 0.67 4.41 0.18
C VAL A 169 1.64 4.51 -1.01
N GLY A 170 2.86 5.02 -0.80
CA GLY A 170 3.87 5.12 -1.86
C GLY A 170 4.24 3.76 -2.46
N GLN A 171 4.49 2.76 -1.61
CA GLN A 171 4.80 1.39 -2.05
C GLN A 171 3.63 0.78 -2.83
N LEU A 172 2.39 1.01 -2.41
CA LEU A 172 1.23 0.52 -3.12
C LEU A 172 1.11 1.17 -4.50
N VAL A 173 1.30 2.50 -4.59
CA VAL A 173 1.33 3.22 -5.87
C VAL A 173 2.37 2.65 -6.82
N GLU A 174 3.58 2.38 -6.32
CA GLU A 174 4.67 1.78 -7.11
C GLU A 174 4.32 0.37 -7.61
N ARG A 175 3.79 -0.48 -6.73
CA ARG A 175 3.41 -1.87 -7.06
C ARG A 175 2.26 -1.96 -8.05
N MET A 176 1.34 -1.00 -7.99
CA MET A 176 0.20 -0.96 -8.89
C MET A 176 0.55 -0.35 -10.25
N GLN A 177 1.74 0.25 -10.44
CA GLN A 177 2.06 0.87 -11.72
C GLN A 177 1.93 -0.16 -12.85
N PRO A 178 1.22 0.18 -13.94
CA PRO A 178 1.15 -0.70 -15.10
C PRO A 178 2.56 -0.86 -15.68
N GLU A 179 2.87 -2.05 -16.19
CA GLU A 179 4.16 -2.26 -16.86
C GLU A 179 4.38 -1.19 -17.93
N PRO A 180 5.60 -0.64 -18.04
CA PRO A 180 5.94 0.25 -19.13
C PRO A 180 5.59 -0.46 -20.43
N VAL A 181 4.67 0.11 -21.20
CA VAL A 181 4.48 -0.32 -22.57
C VAL A 181 5.78 0.02 -23.29
N VAL A 182 6.68 -0.95 -23.38
CA VAL A 182 7.82 -0.88 -24.28
C VAL A 182 7.18 -0.89 -25.65
N ILE A 183 7.12 0.29 -26.29
CA ILE A 183 6.84 0.39 -27.72
C ILE A 183 8.10 -0.18 -28.39
N GLY A 184 8.21 -1.50 -28.36
CA GLY A 184 9.16 -2.26 -29.14
C GLY A 184 8.77 -2.08 -30.59
N ASP A 185 9.77 -1.82 -31.40
CA ASP A 185 9.75 -1.76 -32.86
C ASP A 185 8.54 -2.47 -33.48
N ASP A 186 7.82 -1.73 -34.31
CA ASP A 186 6.83 -2.27 -35.24
C ASP A 186 7.37 -3.57 -35.88
N PRO A 187 6.74 -4.74 -35.66
CA PRO A 187 7.21 -6.01 -36.23
C PRO A 187 7.14 -6.06 -37.76
N ARG A 188 6.73 -4.97 -38.43
CA ARG A 188 6.67 -4.86 -39.90
C ARG A 188 7.91 -4.28 -40.56
N VAL A 189 8.90 -3.77 -39.82
CA VAL A 189 10.09 -3.17 -40.45
C VAL A 189 11.26 -4.16 -40.45
N ARG A 190 11.26 -5.06 -41.45
CA ARG A 190 12.40 -5.95 -41.75
C ARG A 190 13.43 -5.17 -42.57
N VAL A 191 14.41 -4.54 -41.92
CA VAL A 191 15.53 -3.89 -42.60
C VAL A 191 16.49 -4.96 -43.10
N PHE A 192 16.38 -5.31 -44.39
CA PHE A 192 17.39 -6.11 -45.08
C PHE A 192 18.54 -5.22 -45.52
N ARG A 193 19.67 -5.28 -44.81
CA ARG A 193 20.94 -4.78 -45.34
C ARG A 193 21.48 -5.80 -46.32
N GLY A 194 21.33 -5.54 -47.61
CA GLY A 194 22.02 -6.30 -48.66
C GLY A 194 23.52 -6.24 -48.42
N GLY A 195 24.14 -7.38 -48.15
CA GLY A 195 25.59 -7.49 -48.11
C GLY A 195 26.13 -7.19 -49.51
N VAL A 196 26.98 -6.18 -49.60
CA VAL A 196 27.81 -5.96 -50.79
C VAL A 196 28.75 -7.16 -50.92
N MET A 197 28.56 -7.91 -52.00
CA MET A 197 29.46 -8.98 -52.43
C MET A 197 30.83 -8.35 -52.70
N THR A 198 31.79 -8.56 -51.80
CA THR A 198 33.20 -8.41 -52.13
C THR A 198 33.64 -9.72 -52.76
N GLU A 199 33.60 -9.76 -54.08
CA GLU A 199 34.25 -10.82 -54.84
C GLU A 199 35.76 -10.70 -54.63
N VAL A 200 36.31 -11.56 -53.79
CA VAL A 200 37.75 -11.78 -53.70
C VAL A 200 38.05 -12.94 -54.64
N VAL A 201 38.51 -12.63 -55.84
CA VAL A 201 39.06 -13.62 -56.78
C VAL A 201 40.30 -14.23 -56.12
N SER A 202 40.14 -15.45 -55.63
CA SER A 202 41.22 -16.28 -55.11
C SER A 202 41.89 -16.98 -56.29
N ALA A 203 43.11 -16.55 -56.63
CA ALA A 203 43.96 -17.24 -57.58
C ALA A 203 44.54 -18.51 -56.93
N GLY A 204 44.44 -19.64 -57.60
CA GLY A 204 45.21 -20.86 -57.31
C GLY A 204 45.40 -21.69 -58.58
N PRO A 205 46.27 -22.72 -58.60
CA PRO A 205 47.11 -23.21 -57.50
C PRO A 205 48.62 -23.17 -57.84
N ALA A 206 49.46 -23.17 -56.78
CA ALA A 206 50.88 -23.45 -56.89
C ALA A 206 51.10 -24.98 -56.91
N ASP A 207 51.80 -25.41 -57.94
CA ASP A 207 52.24 -26.78 -58.16
C ASP A 207 53.41 -27.13 -57.22
N ASN A 208 53.44 -28.38 -56.80
CA ASN A 208 54.34 -28.93 -55.81
C ASN A 208 55.73 -29.22 -56.41
N HIS A 209 56.82 -28.73 -55.80
CA HIS A 209 58.14 -29.37 -55.92
C HIS A 209 58.98 -29.21 -54.64
N GLN A 210 59.40 -30.37 -54.16
CA GLN A 210 60.33 -30.67 -53.06
C GLN A 210 61.69 -29.98 -53.22
N SER A 211 62.32 -29.52 -52.12
CA SER A 211 63.67 -29.97 -51.70
C SER A 211 64.29 -29.11 -50.60
N GLY A 212 65.03 -29.79 -49.72
CA GLY A 212 66.16 -29.24 -48.96
C GLY A 212 65.74 -28.66 -47.61
N SER A 213 66.17 -29.29 -46.51
CA SER A 213 67.39 -28.88 -45.78
C SER A 213 67.21 -27.51 -45.14
N ASP A 214 67.43 -27.26 -43.88
CA ASP A 214 68.13 -27.93 -42.80
C ASP A 214 67.99 -26.89 -41.67
N ARG A 215 67.93 -27.35 -40.42
CA ARG A 215 68.45 -26.67 -39.22
C ARG A 215 68.18 -25.16 -39.01
N GLU A 216 67.85 -24.86 -37.76
CA GLU A 216 68.55 -23.87 -36.92
C GLU A 216 67.62 -22.88 -36.21
N ASN A 217 67.86 -22.76 -34.90
CA ASN A 217 67.36 -21.77 -33.96
C ASN A 217 65.85 -21.82 -33.62
N ALA A 218 65.42 -22.41 -32.50
CA ALA A 218 65.88 -22.24 -31.12
C ALA A 218 66.17 -20.77 -30.76
N ASP A 219 65.63 -20.34 -29.61
CA ASP A 219 65.86 -19.05 -28.98
C ASP A 219 65.20 -17.80 -29.59
N ARG A 220 63.94 -17.58 -29.19
CA ARG A 220 63.63 -16.32 -28.50
C ARG A 220 62.38 -16.44 -27.62
N LYS A 221 62.52 -17.23 -26.54
CA LYS A 221 61.82 -16.88 -25.31
C LYS A 221 62.37 -15.54 -24.84
N GLU A 222 61.52 -14.76 -24.17
CA GLU A 222 61.90 -13.64 -23.31
C GLU A 222 62.11 -12.28 -24.01
N ARG A 223 61.05 -11.46 -24.00
CA ARG A 223 61.05 -10.10 -23.42
C ARG A 223 59.61 -9.62 -23.36
N VAL A 224 58.99 -9.58 -22.19
CA VAL A 224 59.01 -8.50 -21.18
C VAL A 224 57.56 -8.04 -21.02
N ALA A 225 56.96 -8.52 -19.94
CA ALA A 225 55.92 -7.80 -19.27
C ALA A 225 56.55 -6.57 -18.57
N ARG A 226 55.88 -5.42 -18.72
CA ARG A 226 55.77 -4.32 -17.72
C ARG A 226 57.02 -3.44 -17.51
N PRO A 227 56.88 -2.21 -16.97
CA PRO A 227 55.77 -1.62 -16.21
C PRO A 227 54.71 -0.89 -17.02
#